data_AF-C5E500-F1
#
_entry.id   AF-C5E500-F1
#
_cell.length_a   1.000
_cell.length_b   1.000
_cell.length_c   1.000
_cell.angle_alpha   90.00
_cell.angle_beta   90.00
_cell.angle_gamma   90.00
#
_symmetry.space_group_name_H-M   'P 1'
#
loop_
_entity.id
_entity.type
_entity.pdbx_description
1 polymer ?
#
loop_
_entity_poly.entity_id
_entity_poly.type
_entity_poly.pdbx_seq_one_letter_code
_entity_poly.pdbx_strand_id
1 'polypeptide(L)'
;MQLVVLILVLTSAFNVLVVSDMFRLRTLRSGDIITMEDGPLDDANVTNENNRLRINKDKTDLYAAVDDDHHLLFANNSYASEKTEGYFQQTSKHVASSPFSIKDGYLNYKNSKKFYAVAEDNGYTLYTRAAGGDAVEIVLMVESIDGKEIPDFP
;
A
#
# COMPACT_ATOMS: atom_id res chain seq x y z
N MET A 1 34.17 46.82 -31.63
CA MET A 1 33.31 46.81 -30.43
C MET A 1 32.02 46.09 -30.82
N GLN A 2 31.86 44.81 -30.47
CA GLN A 2 30.70 44.00 -30.86
C GLN A 2 30.16 43.33 -29.60
N LEU A 3 28.89 43.59 -29.33
CA LEU A 3 28.17 43.25 -28.10
C LEU A 3 27.86 41.74 -28.10
N VAL A 4 28.33 41.01 -27.10
CA VAL A 4 27.94 39.60 -26.88
C VAL A 4 26.60 39.60 -26.14
N VAL A 5 25.55 39.12 -26.78
CA VAL A 5 24.25 38.89 -26.15
C VAL A 5 24.22 37.46 -25.61
N LEU A 6 24.24 37.33 -24.29
CA LEU A 6 24.09 36.04 -23.59
C LEU A 6 22.60 35.82 -23.32
N ILE A 7 21.97 34.87 -24.01
CA ILE A 7 20.59 34.45 -23.73
C ILE A 7 20.67 33.33 -22.67
N LEU A 8 20.27 33.66 -21.44
CA LEU A 8 20.12 32.70 -20.35
C LEU A 8 18.76 32.01 -20.49
N VAL A 9 18.73 30.74 -20.90
CA VAL A 9 17.50 29.94 -20.95
C VAL A 9 17.31 29.30 -19.58
N LEU A 10 16.33 29.80 -18.81
CA LEU A 10 15.94 29.23 -17.53
C LEU A 10 14.99 28.05 -17.78
N THR A 11 15.47 26.81 -17.72
CA THR A 11 14.59 25.63 -17.76
C THR A 11 13.96 25.42 -16.39
N SER A 12 12.69 25.81 -16.26
CA SER A 12 11.85 25.40 -15.14
C SER A 12 11.62 23.89 -15.21
N ALA A 13 12.22 23.13 -14.30
CA ALA A 13 11.89 21.72 -14.11
C ALA A 13 10.44 21.64 -13.60
N PHE A 14 9.52 21.13 -14.43
CA PHE A 14 8.25 20.64 -13.92
C PHE A 14 8.55 19.40 -13.10
N ASN A 15 8.37 19.46 -11.78
CA ASN A 15 8.30 18.26 -10.95
C ASN A 15 7.03 17.53 -11.38
N VAL A 16 7.17 16.54 -12.26
CA VAL A 16 6.08 15.60 -12.56
C VAL A 16 5.89 14.80 -11.28
N LEU A 17 4.73 14.95 -10.64
CA LEU A 17 4.35 14.09 -9.53
C LEU A 17 4.25 12.67 -10.09
N VAL A 18 5.19 11.80 -9.71
CA VAL A 18 5.19 10.42 -10.18
C VAL A 18 4.38 9.60 -9.18
N VAL A 19 3.33 8.95 -9.64
CA VAL A 19 2.48 8.07 -8.82
C VAL A 19 2.36 6.75 -9.55
N SER A 20 2.33 5.64 -8.83
CA SER A 20 2.09 4.32 -9.43
C SER A 20 0.71 4.27 -10.08
N ASP A 21 0.48 3.27 -10.93
CA ASP A 21 -0.88 2.92 -11.33
C ASP A 21 -1.72 2.59 -10.07
N MET A 22 -3.02 2.88 -10.14
CA MET A 22 -3.97 2.59 -9.06
C MET A 22 -4.24 1.08 -9.00
N PHE A 23 -4.30 0.56 -7.79
CA PHE A 23 -4.40 -0.87 -7.52
C PHE A 23 -5.32 -1.19 -6.38
N ARG A 24 -5.69 -2.46 -6.25
CA ARG A 24 -6.29 -3.04 -5.05
C ARG A 24 -5.34 -4.05 -4.42
N LEU A 25 -5.57 -4.37 -3.15
CA LEU A 25 -4.74 -5.29 -2.39
C LEU A 25 -5.51 -6.58 -2.08
N ARG A 26 -4.86 -7.72 -2.35
CA ARG A 26 -5.34 -9.06 -2.01
C ARG A 26 -4.40 -9.73 -1.03
N THR A 27 -4.94 -10.41 -0.04
CA THR A 27 -4.15 -11.16 0.92
C THR A 27 -3.80 -12.54 0.41
N LEU A 28 -2.54 -12.92 0.59
CA LEU A 28 -2.06 -14.30 0.45
C LEU A 28 -1.36 -14.70 1.74
N ARG A 29 -1.68 -15.89 2.28
CA ARG A 29 -0.99 -16.41 3.45
C ARG A 29 0.47 -16.73 3.12
N SER A 30 1.39 -16.33 4.00
CA SER A 30 2.81 -16.62 3.84
C SER A 30 3.07 -18.07 4.25
N GLY A 31 3.20 -18.98 3.26
CA GLY A 31 3.62 -20.37 3.50
C GLY A 31 2.63 -21.47 3.09
N ASP A 32 1.41 -21.13 2.70
CA ASP A 32 0.44 -22.13 2.24
C ASP A 32 0.63 -22.42 0.75
N ILE A 33 1.28 -23.56 0.47
CA ILE A 33 1.13 -24.27 -0.80
C ILE A 33 -0.33 -24.70 -0.87
N ILE A 34 -1.17 -23.91 -1.53
CA ILE A 34 -2.49 -24.26 -2.08
C ILE A 34 -3.18 -25.40 -1.30
N THR A 35 -3.56 -25.16 -0.06
CA THR A 35 -4.59 -25.98 0.59
C THR A 35 -5.90 -25.26 0.40
N MET A 36 -6.77 -25.86 -0.42
CA MET A 36 -8.06 -25.36 -0.87
C MET A 36 -9.11 -25.29 0.27
N GLU A 37 -8.71 -24.90 1.47
CA GLU A 37 -9.64 -24.43 2.48
C GLU A 37 -9.72 -22.92 2.32
N ASP A 38 -10.86 -22.42 1.83
CA ASP A 38 -11.18 -21.01 1.70
C ASP A 38 -11.16 -20.30 3.07
N GLY A 39 -9.97 -20.03 3.59
CA GLY A 39 -9.79 -19.33 4.84
C GLY A 39 -10.28 -17.89 4.71
N PRO A 40 -10.64 -17.23 5.84
CA PRO A 40 -11.11 -15.84 5.82
C PRO A 40 -10.03 -14.82 5.39
N LEU A 41 -8.78 -15.28 5.23
CA LEU A 41 -7.62 -14.51 4.78
C LEU A 41 -7.15 -14.88 3.37
N ASP A 42 -7.77 -15.86 2.72
CA ASP A 42 -7.38 -16.27 1.38
C ASP A 42 -8.18 -15.48 0.36
N ASP A 43 -7.47 -14.74 -0.50
CA ASP A 43 -8.02 -13.80 -1.48
C ASP A 43 -8.95 -12.75 -0.85
N ALA A 44 -8.63 -12.33 0.39
CA ALA A 44 -9.40 -11.31 1.09
C ALA A 44 -8.93 -9.90 0.71
N ASN A 45 -9.85 -8.94 0.84
CA ASN A 45 -9.64 -7.56 0.43
C ASN A 45 -9.09 -6.75 1.59
N VAL A 46 -8.17 -5.83 1.31
CA VAL A 46 -7.88 -4.75 2.25
C VAL A 46 -8.97 -3.68 2.14
N THR A 47 -9.54 -3.30 3.28
CA THR A 47 -10.59 -2.28 3.40
C THR A 47 -10.17 -1.20 4.39
N ASN A 48 -10.87 -0.06 4.39
CA ASN A 48 -10.77 0.90 5.49
C ASN A 48 -12.07 0.94 6.28
N GLU A 49 -11.99 0.59 7.56
CA GLU A 49 -13.13 0.56 8.47
C GLU A 49 -12.72 1.07 9.84
N ASN A 50 -13.58 1.90 10.44
CA ASN A 50 -13.30 2.52 11.74
C ASN A 50 -11.92 3.20 11.79
N ASN A 51 -11.53 3.82 10.67
CA ASN A 51 -10.23 4.47 10.47
C ASN A 51 -9.02 3.52 10.56
N ARG A 52 -9.19 2.22 10.33
CA ARG A 52 -8.12 1.22 10.30
C ARG A 52 -8.11 0.47 8.98
N LEU A 53 -6.93 0.08 8.52
CA LEU A 53 -6.84 -0.89 7.43
C LEU A 53 -7.18 -2.28 7.97
N ARG A 54 -8.21 -2.87 7.38
CA ARG A 54 -8.76 -4.17 7.76
C ARG A 54 -8.66 -5.15 6.60
N ILE A 55 -8.76 -6.43 6.92
CA ILE A 55 -8.80 -7.51 5.92
C ILE A 55 -10.18 -8.18 6.04
N ASN A 56 -10.90 -8.23 4.92
CA ASN A 56 -12.26 -8.74 4.84
C ASN A 56 -12.52 -9.36 3.47
N LYS A 57 -13.09 -10.58 3.42
CA LYS A 57 -13.40 -11.29 2.17
C LYS A 57 -14.61 -10.72 1.41
N ASP A 58 -15.62 -10.24 2.16
CA ASP A 58 -16.95 -9.89 1.59
C ASP A 58 -17.19 -8.38 1.44
N LYS A 59 -16.14 -7.56 1.48
CA LYS A 59 -16.27 -6.10 1.47
C LYS A 59 -15.51 -5.45 0.32
N THR A 60 -15.97 -4.24 -0.05
CA THR A 60 -15.42 -3.48 -1.18
C THR A 60 -13.94 -3.18 -1.02
N ASP A 61 -13.21 -3.37 -2.11
CA ASP A 61 -11.78 -3.09 -2.23
C ASP A 61 -11.43 -1.65 -1.86
N LEU A 62 -10.35 -1.49 -1.09
CA LEU A 62 -9.64 -0.22 -0.97
C LEU A 62 -8.68 -0.07 -2.15
N TYR A 63 -8.90 0.95 -2.97
CA TYR A 63 -7.99 1.31 -4.04
C TYR A 63 -6.88 2.24 -3.54
N ALA A 64 -5.64 1.95 -3.93
CA ALA A 64 -4.47 2.68 -3.51
C ALA A 64 -3.43 2.83 -4.63
N ALA A 65 -2.48 3.73 -4.44
CA ALA A 65 -1.29 3.94 -5.25
C ALA A 65 -0.11 4.29 -4.33
N VAL A 66 1.12 4.17 -4.83
CA VAL A 66 2.32 4.69 -4.15
C VAL A 66 2.69 6.03 -4.78
N ASP A 67 2.81 7.08 -3.96
CA ASP A 67 3.25 8.41 -4.43
C ASP A 67 4.78 8.55 -4.46
N ASP A 68 5.27 9.66 -5.04
CA ASP A 68 6.70 9.96 -5.19
C ASP A 68 7.44 10.17 -3.86
N ASP A 69 6.71 10.42 -2.79
CA ASP A 69 7.23 10.48 -1.42
C ASP A 69 7.15 9.12 -0.70
N HIS A 70 6.83 8.05 -1.43
CA HIS A 70 6.71 6.67 -0.94
C HIS A 70 5.60 6.49 0.11
N HIS A 71 4.51 7.24 0.00
CA HIS A 71 3.31 7.02 0.81
C HIS A 71 2.30 6.17 0.07
N LEU A 72 1.52 5.40 0.82
CA LEU A 72 0.34 4.72 0.29
C LEU A 72 -0.83 5.71 0.23
N LEU A 73 -1.14 6.20 -0.97
CA LEU A 73 -2.23 7.10 -1.32
C LEU A 73 -3.49 6.30 -1.62
N PHE A 74 -4.61 6.61 -0.99
CA PHE A 74 -5.91 6.01 -1.26
C PHE A 74 -6.73 6.83 -2.26
N ALA A 75 -7.65 6.17 -2.98
CA ALA A 75 -8.49 6.82 -4.00
C ALA A 75 -9.36 7.99 -3.49
N ASN A 76 -9.57 8.10 -2.18
CA ASN A 76 -10.24 9.24 -1.54
C ASN A 76 -9.28 10.38 -1.14
N ASN A 77 -8.05 10.41 -1.70
CA ASN A 77 -6.99 11.39 -1.44
C ASN A 77 -6.48 11.43 0.02
N SER A 78 -6.59 10.31 0.71
CA SER A 78 -6.04 10.14 2.05
C SER A 78 -4.89 9.13 2.03
N TYR A 79 -4.20 8.96 3.16
CA TYR A 79 -2.95 8.19 3.21
C TYR A 79 -2.94 7.18 4.35
N ALA A 80 -2.11 6.15 4.21
CA ALA A 80 -1.83 5.22 5.31
C ALA A 80 -0.82 5.83 6.30
N SER A 81 -1.05 5.64 7.60
CA SER A 81 -0.10 5.96 8.66
C SER A 81 -0.03 4.82 9.67
N GLU A 82 1.18 4.29 9.86
CA GLU A 82 1.48 3.29 10.87
C GLU A 82 1.42 3.93 12.25
N LYS A 83 0.69 3.30 13.17
CA LYS A 83 0.67 3.66 14.58
C LYS A 83 1.75 2.96 15.38
N THR A 84 2.02 3.49 16.58
CA THR A 84 3.02 2.93 17.49
C THR A 84 2.79 1.45 17.76
N GLU A 85 1.54 0.99 17.77
CA GLU A 85 1.14 -0.40 17.96
C GLU A 85 1.40 -1.30 16.73
N GLY A 86 1.58 -0.71 15.55
CA GLY A 86 1.92 -1.39 14.30
C GLY A 86 0.77 -1.57 13.30
N TYR A 87 -0.45 -1.15 13.63
CA TYR A 87 -1.56 -1.12 12.68
C TYR A 87 -1.53 0.15 11.82
N PHE A 88 -2.17 0.11 10.65
CA PHE A 88 -2.34 1.27 9.79
C PHE A 88 -3.70 1.93 10.00
N GLN A 89 -3.69 3.27 9.97
CA GLN A 89 -4.90 4.09 9.92
C GLN A 89 -4.92 5.00 8.69
N GLN A 90 -6.12 5.49 8.36
CA GLN A 90 -6.25 6.56 7.38
C GLN A 90 -5.86 7.92 7.97
N THR A 91 -5.24 8.76 7.16
CA THR A 91 -4.79 10.09 7.57
C THR A 91 -4.57 11.06 6.40
N SER A 92 -4.01 12.24 6.69
CA SER A 92 -3.53 13.20 5.69
C SER A 92 -2.05 12.99 5.37
N LYS A 93 -1.59 13.55 4.23
CA LYS A 93 -0.21 13.40 3.75
C LYS A 93 0.84 13.77 4.82
N HIS A 94 0.60 14.82 5.62
CA HIS A 94 1.56 15.34 6.58
C HIS A 94 1.97 14.38 7.70
N VAL A 95 1.18 13.33 7.95
CA VAL A 95 1.49 12.31 8.97
C VAL A 95 1.44 10.90 8.38
N ALA A 96 1.45 10.80 7.06
CA ALA A 96 1.53 9.54 6.33
C ALA A 96 2.85 8.82 6.64
N SER A 97 2.82 7.50 6.54
CA SER A 97 4.01 6.67 6.72
C SER A 97 4.64 6.29 5.41
N SER A 98 5.96 6.15 5.43
CA SER A 98 6.82 5.76 4.33
C SER A 98 7.97 4.89 4.87
N PRO A 99 8.69 4.13 4.02
CA PRO A 99 8.50 3.98 2.59
C PRO A 99 7.61 2.78 2.24
N PHE A 100 6.54 3.04 1.50
CA PHE A 100 5.82 2.03 0.74
C PHE A 100 6.43 1.88 -0.65
N SER A 101 6.40 0.67 -1.19
CA SER A 101 6.85 0.39 -2.55
C SER A 101 6.11 -0.81 -3.14
N ILE A 102 6.12 -0.94 -4.46
CA ILE A 102 5.63 -2.12 -5.19
C ILE A 102 6.85 -2.85 -5.70
N LYS A 103 6.94 -4.14 -5.38
CA LYS A 103 8.05 -4.98 -5.84
C LYS A 103 7.59 -6.41 -6.11
N ASP A 104 7.89 -6.91 -7.29
CA ASP A 104 7.55 -8.26 -7.75
C ASP A 104 6.03 -8.57 -7.62
N GLY A 105 5.18 -7.55 -7.83
CA GLY A 105 3.72 -7.65 -7.68
C GLY A 105 3.19 -7.61 -6.23
N TYR A 106 4.03 -7.28 -5.25
CA TYR A 106 3.65 -7.19 -3.84
C TYR A 106 3.85 -5.78 -3.27
N LEU A 107 2.96 -5.39 -2.37
CA LEU A 107 3.16 -4.20 -1.56
C LEU A 107 4.24 -4.46 -0.53
N ASN A 108 5.17 -3.52 -0.40
CA ASN A 108 6.23 -3.53 0.59
C ASN A 108 6.07 -2.30 1.48
N TYR A 109 6.45 -2.43 2.74
CA TYR A 109 6.58 -1.33 3.69
C TYR A 109 7.90 -1.46 4.44
N LYS A 110 8.72 -0.41 4.47
CA LYS A 110 10.05 -0.43 5.09
C LYS A 110 10.92 -1.60 4.60
N ASN A 111 10.90 -1.88 3.29
CA ASN A 111 11.60 -2.99 2.63
C ASN A 111 11.16 -4.40 3.06
N SER A 112 9.97 -4.54 3.65
CA SER A 112 9.36 -5.82 3.99
C SER A 112 8.04 -6.01 3.26
N LYS A 113 7.86 -7.16 2.61
CA LYS A 113 6.56 -7.60 2.09
C LYS A 113 5.69 -8.33 3.13
N LYS A 114 6.23 -8.54 4.33
CA LYS A 114 5.54 -9.25 5.41
C LYS A 114 4.62 -8.31 6.17
N PHE A 115 3.37 -8.71 6.29
CA PHE A 115 2.36 -8.11 7.14
C PHE A 115 1.73 -9.18 8.02
N TYR A 116 0.90 -8.76 8.95
CA TYR A 116 0.23 -9.65 9.88
C TYR A 116 -1.26 -9.30 9.95
N ALA A 117 -2.11 -10.31 9.80
CA ALA A 117 -3.52 -10.22 10.08
C ALA A 117 -3.76 -10.61 11.54
N VAL A 118 -4.31 -9.69 12.33
CA VAL A 118 -4.65 -9.96 13.74
C VAL A 118 -6.16 -9.95 13.87
N ALA A 119 -6.72 -11.02 14.41
CA ALA A 119 -8.16 -11.12 14.62
C ALA A 119 -8.63 -10.06 15.62
N GLU A 120 -9.57 -9.20 15.21
CA GLU A 120 -10.20 -8.19 16.05
C GLU A 120 -11.68 -8.10 15.67
N ASP A 121 -12.59 -8.17 16.64
CA ASP A 121 -14.05 -8.16 16.39
C ASP A 121 -14.48 -9.22 15.35
N ASN A 122 -15.09 -8.77 14.24
CA ASN A 122 -15.66 -9.58 13.17
C ASN A 122 -14.76 -9.64 11.92
N GLY A 123 -13.44 -9.49 12.08
CA GLY A 123 -12.51 -9.55 10.96
C GLY A 123 -11.06 -9.47 11.42
N TYR A 124 -10.18 -8.99 10.54
CA TYR A 124 -8.77 -8.86 10.86
C TYR A 124 -8.31 -7.41 10.66
N THR A 125 -7.41 -6.96 11.51
CA THR A 125 -6.71 -5.68 11.36
C THR A 125 -5.33 -5.95 10.78
N LEU A 126 -4.89 -5.08 9.87
CA LEU A 126 -3.59 -5.19 9.21
C LEU A 126 -2.48 -4.55 10.06
N TYR A 127 -1.44 -5.33 10.35
CA TYR A 127 -0.27 -4.93 11.12
C TYR A 127 1.04 -5.12 10.34
N THR A 128 2.06 -4.32 10.69
CA THR A 128 3.44 -4.41 10.16
C THR A 128 4.31 -5.43 10.91
N ARG A 129 3.86 -5.89 12.07
CA ARG A 129 4.55 -6.87 12.92
C ARG A 129 3.53 -7.74 13.64
N ALA A 130 3.94 -8.94 14.05
CA ALA A 130 3.09 -9.80 14.85
C ALA A 130 2.64 -9.06 16.12
N ALA A 131 1.33 -9.01 16.34
CA ALA A 131 0.72 -8.47 17.55
C ALA A 131 -0.29 -9.48 18.08
N GLY A 132 -0.08 -9.98 19.30
CA GLY A 132 -0.90 -11.04 19.90
C GLY A 132 -0.51 -12.46 19.48
N GLY A 133 -1.13 -13.46 20.12
CA GLY A 133 -0.85 -14.88 19.90
C GLY A 133 -1.44 -15.45 18.60
N ASP A 134 -2.48 -14.80 18.06
CA ASP A 134 -3.24 -15.28 16.89
C ASP A 134 -2.90 -14.50 15.60
N ALA A 135 -1.74 -13.84 15.57
CA ALA A 135 -1.28 -13.10 14.40
C ALA A 135 -0.89 -14.06 13.26
N VAL A 136 -1.51 -13.89 12.09
CA VAL A 136 -1.22 -14.69 10.89
C VAL A 136 -0.34 -13.87 9.95
N GLU A 137 0.84 -14.40 9.57
CA GLU A 137 1.70 -13.75 8.58
C GLU A 137 1.06 -13.83 7.17
N ILE A 138 0.98 -12.68 6.51
CA ILE A 138 0.44 -12.55 5.15
C ILE A 138 1.37 -11.71 4.29
N VAL A 139 1.18 -11.81 2.98
CA VAL A 139 1.67 -10.83 2.00
C VAL A 139 0.49 -10.17 1.31
N LEU A 140 0.71 -8.97 0.77
CA LEU A 140 -0.31 -8.22 0.06
C LEU A 140 0.05 -8.15 -1.42
N MET A 141 -0.68 -8.90 -2.24
CA MET A 141 -0.57 -8.86 -3.70
C MET A 141 -1.24 -7.58 -4.22
N VAL A 142 -0.58 -6.95 -5.16
CA VAL A 142 -1.04 -5.72 -5.83
C VAL A 142 -1.70 -6.12 -7.14
N GLU A 143 -2.99 -5.80 -7.29
CA GLU A 143 -3.74 -6.10 -8.51
C GLU A 143 -4.20 -4.83 -9.20
N SER A 144 -4.01 -4.75 -10.53
CA SER A 144 -4.57 -3.65 -11.32
C SER A 144 -6.09 -3.76 -11.38
N ILE A 145 -6.72 -2.58 -11.41
CA ILE A 145 -8.16 -2.44 -11.67
C ILE A 145 -8.51 -2.88 -13.09
N ASP A 146 -7.57 -2.77 -14.04
CA ASP A 146 -7.78 -3.13 -15.46
C ASP A 146 -7.23 -4.53 -15.84
N GLY A 147 -6.74 -5.29 -14.84
CA GLY A 147 -6.19 -6.63 -15.05
C GLY A 147 -4.78 -6.67 -15.65
N LYS A 148 -4.11 -5.53 -15.85
CA LYS A 148 -2.69 -5.50 -16.22
C LYS A 148 -1.78 -5.75 -15.01
N GLU A 149 -0.55 -6.12 -15.30
CA GLU A 149 0.52 -6.14 -14.30
C GLU A 149 0.87 -4.70 -13.90
N ILE A 150 1.04 -4.47 -12.60
CA ILE A 150 1.49 -3.19 -12.07
C ILE A 150 3.01 -3.25 -11.96
N PRO A 151 3.75 -2.33 -12.62
CA PRO A 151 5.19 -2.30 -12.54
C PRO A 151 5.70 -2.06 -11.13
N ASP A 152 6.93 -2.50 -10.88
CA ASP A 152 7.69 -2.10 -9.70
C ASP A 152 7.71 -0.57 -9.58
N PHE A 153 7.51 -0.10 -8.35
CA PHE A 153 7.47 1.32 -8.01
C PHE A 153 8.21 1.54 -6.70
N PRO A 154 9.21 2.45 -6.65
CA PRO A 154 10.05 2.62 -5.48
C PRO A 154 9.31 3.18 -4.28
#